data_AF-A0A1Z3NC52-F1
#
_entry.id   AF-A0A1Z3NC52-F1
#
_cell.length_a   1.000
_cell.length_b   1.000
_cell.length_c   1.000
_cell.angle_alpha   90.00
_cell.angle_beta   90.00
_cell.angle_gamma   90.00
#
_symmetry.space_group_name_H-M   'P 1'
#
loop_
_entity.id
_entity.type
_entity.pdbx_description
1 polymer ?
#
loop_
_entity_poly.entity_id
_entity_poly.type
_entity_poly.pdbx_seq_one_letter_code
_entity_poly.pdbx_strand_id
1 'polypeptide(L)'
;MKFGAKKIALGISTLAVVGAGAWYFVFSNRKPSGTSVGLTNWEQLKKTHNGAVRTHMDSPAGKAWTGKNFENLKQSFGVEKSKRDNERFFRASIYILDAAKIEWLESDQVGLNDLKLHIARFICQDRAQLVGDDAKAVRYAVSVLTKLGVDEESRKVLEKTYLSTKDANQKDSISELLIAMDPMPALAKKELDKDIAPKGNILEGLRLLTKVKDEHFKRNSLTKIYQNYGSYPEKVRPRVFKHLVIHRKDVDGDLKKYLAKKVDLESEEKTDAFLTGLRALGVADQYKSELSKIVEGSPHPHMRTFAEVLLSEVQMKDKGMQ
;
A
#
# COMPACT_ATOMS: atom_id res chain seq x y z
N MET A 1 -61.35 -27.42 -7.00
CA MET A 1 -61.01 -26.06 -6.54
C MET A 1 -59.95 -26.13 -5.44
N LYS A 2 -58.79 -25.51 -5.71
CA LYS A 2 -57.83 -24.85 -4.79
C LYS A 2 -56.40 -25.13 -5.28
N PHE A 3 -55.83 -24.08 -5.87
CA PHE A 3 -54.47 -23.99 -6.39
C PHE A 3 -53.45 -23.97 -5.25
N GLY A 4 -52.33 -24.65 -5.48
CA GLY A 4 -51.14 -24.62 -4.62
C GLY A 4 -50.38 -23.31 -4.75
N ALA A 5 -49.94 -22.78 -3.61
CA ALA A 5 -49.07 -21.62 -3.52
C ALA A 5 -47.76 -21.99 -2.79
N LYS A 6 -46.68 -21.52 -3.42
CA LYS A 6 -45.25 -21.54 -3.09
C LYS A 6 -44.90 -21.48 -1.59
N LYS A 7 -44.00 -22.36 -1.16
CA LYS A 7 -43.16 -22.15 0.03
C LYS A 7 -42.09 -21.11 -0.31
N ILE A 8 -42.20 -19.94 0.31
CA ILE A 8 -41.15 -18.90 0.36
C ILE A 8 -40.28 -19.20 1.58
N ALA A 9 -38.97 -19.24 1.35
CA ALA A 9 -37.95 -19.38 2.37
C ALA A 9 -37.98 -18.17 3.32
N LEU A 10 -38.24 -18.42 4.60
CA LEU A 10 -37.85 -17.53 5.68
C LEU A 10 -36.45 -17.94 6.14
N GLY A 11 -35.49 -17.03 5.98
CA GLY A 11 -34.13 -17.18 6.48
C GLY A 11 -33.46 -15.80 6.51
N ILE A 12 -33.93 -14.96 7.45
CA ILE A 12 -33.34 -13.64 7.71
C ILE A 12 -32.55 -13.71 9.02
N SER A 13 -31.45 -12.95 9.04
CA SER A 13 -30.71 -12.40 10.17
C SER A 13 -29.68 -13.26 10.89
N THR A 14 -28.44 -13.20 10.39
CA THR A 14 -27.31 -12.90 11.26
C THR A 14 -26.32 -11.99 10.50
N LEU A 15 -26.35 -10.70 10.82
CA LEU A 15 -25.26 -9.78 10.53
C LEU A 15 -24.03 -10.27 11.29
N ALA A 16 -22.94 -10.54 10.58
CA ALA A 16 -21.60 -10.57 11.16
C ALA A 16 -20.72 -9.62 10.35
N VAL A 17 -20.55 -8.42 10.93
CA VAL A 17 -19.48 -7.48 10.62
C VAL A 17 -18.16 -8.21 10.90
N VAL A 18 -17.46 -8.65 9.85
CA VAL A 18 -16.10 -9.17 9.94
C VAL A 18 -15.16 -8.13 9.33
N GLY A 19 -14.17 -7.77 10.13
CA GLY A 19 -13.34 -6.57 10.01
C GLY A 19 -12.55 -6.45 8.70
N ALA A 20 -12.60 -5.24 8.17
CA ALA A 20 -11.82 -4.73 7.06
C ALA A 20 -10.35 -4.43 7.45
N GLY A 21 -9.61 -5.46 7.86
CA GLY A 21 -8.23 -5.30 8.35
C GLY A 21 -7.29 -6.42 7.92
N ALA A 22 -7.13 -6.70 6.62
CA ALA A 22 -6.15 -7.69 6.15
C ALA A 22 -5.80 -7.63 4.63
N TRP A 23 -5.65 -6.46 3.99
CA TRP A 23 -5.50 -6.42 2.52
C TRP A 23 -4.38 -5.57 1.92
N TYR A 24 -3.22 -5.40 2.57
CA TYR A 24 -2.10 -4.69 1.90
C TYR A 24 -0.66 -5.21 2.13
N PHE A 25 -0.46 -6.47 2.51
CA PHE A 25 0.90 -7.02 2.63
C PHE A 25 0.97 -8.50 2.24
N VAL A 26 0.83 -8.83 0.95
CA VAL A 26 1.56 -9.93 0.27
C VAL A 26 1.44 -9.70 -1.25
N PHE A 27 2.35 -8.96 -1.87
CA PHE A 27 2.72 -9.13 -3.28
C PHE A 27 4.07 -8.43 -3.53
N SER A 28 5.14 -9.04 -3.04
CA SER A 28 6.47 -8.90 -3.64
C SER A 28 7.35 -10.01 -3.08
N ASN A 29 8.16 -10.62 -3.96
CA ASN A 29 9.12 -11.70 -3.72
C ASN A 29 8.59 -13.15 -3.71
N ARG A 30 8.12 -13.60 -4.89
CA ARG A 30 8.49 -14.93 -5.39
C ARG A 30 8.97 -14.81 -6.84
N LYS A 31 10.26 -15.05 -7.07
CA LYS A 31 10.71 -15.56 -8.38
C LYS A 31 10.17 -16.99 -8.51
N PRO A 32 9.55 -17.38 -9.64
CA PRO A 32 9.04 -18.74 -9.81
C PRO A 32 10.19 -19.67 -10.14
N SER A 33 10.51 -20.60 -9.22
CA SER A 33 11.14 -21.87 -9.60
C SER A 33 10.02 -22.83 -9.98
N GLY A 34 10.11 -23.37 -11.20
CA GLY A 34 9.03 -24.10 -11.85
C GLY A 34 8.70 -25.44 -11.20
N THR A 35 7.41 -25.70 -11.05
CA THR A 35 6.77 -26.92 -11.55
C THR A 35 5.28 -26.61 -11.77
N SER A 36 4.84 -26.80 -13.00
CA SER A 36 3.53 -26.45 -13.52
C SER A 36 2.44 -27.39 -13.03
N VAL A 37 1.41 -26.83 -12.39
CA VAL A 37 0.06 -27.41 -12.33
C VAL A 37 -0.93 -26.32 -12.72
N GLY A 38 -1.51 -26.47 -13.92
CA GLY A 38 -2.83 -25.99 -14.29
C GLY A 38 -3.07 -24.48 -14.30
N LEU A 39 -2.71 -23.85 -15.42
CA LEU A 39 -3.23 -22.55 -15.87
C LEU A 39 -4.76 -22.45 -15.72
N THR A 40 -5.24 -21.70 -14.74
CA THR A 40 -6.42 -20.87 -14.98
C THR A 40 -5.98 -19.74 -15.92
N ASN A 41 -6.35 -19.90 -17.18
CA ASN A 41 -5.87 -19.15 -18.31
C ASN A 41 -6.00 -17.62 -18.07
N TRP A 42 -5.03 -16.82 -18.50
CA TRP A 42 -5.14 -15.34 -18.52
C TRP A 42 -6.39 -14.88 -19.31
N GLU A 43 -6.86 -15.69 -20.25
CA GLU A 43 -8.14 -15.51 -20.94
C GLU A 43 -9.39 -15.74 -20.07
N GLN A 44 -9.30 -16.62 -19.06
CA GLN A 44 -10.35 -16.82 -18.06
C GLN A 44 -10.43 -15.63 -17.09
N LEU A 45 -9.29 -15.05 -16.71
CA LEU A 45 -9.21 -13.78 -15.96
C LEU A 45 -9.70 -12.57 -16.77
N LYS A 46 -9.39 -12.53 -18.08
CA LYS A 46 -10.02 -11.56 -19.00
C LYS A 46 -11.52 -11.73 -19.03
N LYS A 47 -12.08 -12.95 -19.11
CA LYS A 47 -13.55 -13.17 -19.16
C LYS A 47 -14.31 -12.72 -17.90
N THR A 48 -13.76 -12.87 -16.70
CA THR A 48 -14.43 -12.47 -15.44
C THR A 48 -14.22 -11.01 -15.04
N HIS A 49 -13.10 -10.38 -15.40
CA HIS A 49 -12.88 -8.93 -15.24
C HIS A 49 -13.31 -8.10 -16.46
N ASN A 50 -13.63 -8.74 -17.59
CA ASN A 50 -13.98 -8.07 -18.86
C ASN A 50 -15.15 -7.10 -18.71
N GLY A 51 -16.18 -7.42 -17.91
CA GLY A 51 -17.37 -6.55 -17.82
C GLY A 51 -17.05 -5.17 -17.23
N ALA A 52 -16.34 -5.13 -16.10
CA ALA A 52 -15.99 -3.88 -15.42
C ALA A 52 -14.87 -3.12 -16.16
N VAL A 53 -13.84 -3.83 -16.62
CA VAL A 53 -12.74 -3.21 -17.40
C VAL A 53 -13.29 -2.64 -18.71
N ARG A 54 -14.10 -3.40 -19.45
CA ARG A 54 -14.74 -2.93 -20.69
C ARG A 54 -15.67 -1.74 -20.43
N THR A 55 -16.44 -1.75 -19.34
CA THR A 55 -17.27 -0.59 -18.95
C THR A 55 -16.42 0.68 -18.74
N HIS A 56 -15.26 0.56 -18.10
CA HIS A 56 -14.36 1.71 -17.91
C HIS A 56 -13.65 2.11 -19.21
N MET A 57 -13.24 1.16 -20.03
CA MET A 57 -12.58 1.42 -21.32
C MET A 57 -13.52 2.04 -22.36
N ASP A 58 -14.80 1.64 -22.37
CA ASP A 58 -15.82 2.19 -23.27
C ASP A 58 -16.39 3.53 -22.78
N SER A 59 -16.07 3.92 -21.53
CA SER A 59 -16.46 5.22 -20.97
C SER A 59 -15.77 6.39 -21.69
N PRO A 60 -16.28 7.62 -21.59
CA PRO A 60 -15.61 8.80 -22.14
C PRO A 60 -14.15 8.94 -21.67
N ALA A 61 -13.88 8.66 -20.40
CA ALA A 61 -12.51 8.67 -19.85
C ALA A 61 -11.64 7.57 -20.46
N GLY A 62 -12.18 6.36 -20.62
CA GLY A 62 -11.49 5.24 -21.26
C GLY A 62 -11.08 5.57 -22.69
N LYS A 63 -12.03 6.05 -23.49
CA LYS A 63 -11.79 6.49 -24.88
C LYS A 63 -10.75 7.61 -24.96
N ALA A 64 -10.81 8.58 -24.03
CA ALA A 64 -9.86 9.69 -24.00
C ALA A 64 -8.44 9.21 -23.66
N TRP A 65 -8.29 8.29 -22.69
CA TRP A 65 -7.00 7.69 -22.36
C TRP A 65 -6.44 6.84 -23.52
N THR A 66 -7.23 5.91 -24.07
CA THR A 66 -6.77 5.03 -25.15
C THR A 66 -6.48 5.78 -26.44
N GLY A 67 -7.25 6.83 -26.73
CA GLY A 67 -7.06 7.71 -27.87
C GLY A 67 -6.03 8.80 -27.64
N LYS A 68 -5.38 8.84 -26.46
CA LYS A 68 -4.40 9.88 -26.07
C LYS A 68 -4.92 11.31 -26.27
N ASN A 69 -6.22 11.52 -26.05
CA ASN A 69 -6.85 12.82 -26.20
C ASN A 69 -6.68 13.65 -24.92
N PHE A 70 -5.51 14.29 -24.81
CA PHE A 70 -5.12 15.06 -23.63
C PHE A 70 -6.07 16.23 -23.32
N GLU A 71 -6.64 16.88 -24.33
CA GLU A 71 -7.61 17.95 -24.13
C GLU A 71 -8.89 17.45 -23.45
N ASN A 72 -9.45 16.34 -23.93
CA ASN A 72 -10.62 15.74 -23.30
C ASN A 72 -10.31 15.24 -21.88
N LEU A 73 -9.11 14.71 -21.64
CA LEU A 73 -8.70 14.30 -20.30
C LEU A 73 -8.64 15.48 -19.34
N LYS A 74 -8.03 16.61 -19.74
CA LYS A 74 -7.99 17.83 -18.93
C LYS A 74 -9.40 18.36 -18.65
N GLN A 75 -10.28 18.41 -19.64
CA GLN A 75 -11.65 18.90 -19.48
C GLN A 75 -12.57 17.99 -18.65
N SER A 76 -12.13 16.78 -18.31
CA SER A 76 -12.94 15.79 -17.57
C SER A 76 -12.88 15.98 -16.06
N PHE A 77 -11.93 16.77 -15.55
CA PHE A 77 -11.79 17.09 -14.13
C PHE A 77 -11.43 18.55 -13.94
N GLY A 78 -11.71 19.11 -12.77
CA GLY A 78 -11.44 20.51 -12.51
C GLY A 78 -12.30 21.09 -11.38
N VAL A 79 -12.15 22.38 -11.16
CA VAL A 79 -12.86 23.13 -10.11
C VAL A 79 -14.34 23.35 -10.47
N GLU A 80 -14.62 23.34 -11.76
CA GLU A 80 -15.93 23.45 -12.37
C GLU A 80 -16.71 22.13 -12.36
N LYS A 81 -16.05 21.01 -12.03
CA LYS A 81 -16.69 19.69 -11.91
C LYS A 81 -17.14 19.44 -10.48
N SER A 82 -18.17 18.61 -10.33
CA SER A 82 -18.57 18.17 -9.00
C SER A 82 -17.47 17.29 -8.36
N LYS A 83 -17.40 17.29 -7.03
CA LYS A 83 -16.46 16.45 -6.26
C LYS A 83 -16.58 14.97 -6.64
N ARG A 84 -17.81 14.51 -6.84
CA ARG A 84 -18.14 13.14 -7.24
C ARG A 84 -17.68 12.82 -8.66
N ASP A 85 -17.74 13.79 -9.58
CA ASP A 85 -17.26 13.59 -10.95
C ASP A 85 -15.73 13.54 -11.00
N ASN A 86 -15.05 14.42 -10.26
CA ASN A 86 -13.60 14.35 -10.08
C ASN A 86 -13.17 13.00 -9.48
N GLU A 87 -13.85 12.55 -8.41
CA GLU A 87 -13.58 11.23 -7.81
C GLU A 87 -13.76 10.10 -8.84
N ARG A 88 -14.89 10.08 -9.56
CA ARG A 88 -15.19 9.05 -10.56
C ARG A 88 -14.17 9.04 -11.69
N PHE A 89 -13.78 10.21 -12.19
CA PHE A 89 -12.79 10.34 -13.25
C PHE A 89 -11.43 9.80 -12.83
N PHE A 90 -10.88 10.26 -11.70
CA PHE A 90 -9.56 9.80 -11.26
C PHE A 90 -9.57 8.33 -10.87
N ARG A 91 -10.63 7.86 -10.20
CA ARG A 91 -10.80 6.44 -9.90
C ARG A 91 -10.81 5.59 -11.17
N ALA A 92 -11.59 5.98 -12.19
CA ALA A 92 -11.62 5.26 -13.47
C ALA A 92 -10.24 5.28 -14.16
N SER A 93 -9.55 6.41 -14.13
CA SER A 93 -8.22 6.59 -14.74
C SER A 93 -7.19 5.63 -14.16
N ILE A 94 -7.24 5.34 -12.85
CA ILE A 94 -6.37 4.32 -12.21
C ILE A 94 -6.59 2.94 -12.87
N TYR A 95 -7.84 2.50 -12.98
CA TYR A 95 -8.16 1.20 -13.59
C TYR A 95 -7.75 1.14 -15.06
N ILE A 96 -7.96 2.21 -15.82
CA ILE A 96 -7.62 2.29 -17.24
C ILE A 96 -6.10 2.22 -17.43
N LEU A 97 -5.33 3.00 -16.68
CA LEU A 97 -3.87 3.00 -16.77
C LEU A 97 -3.28 1.63 -16.41
N ASP A 98 -3.86 0.92 -15.42
CA ASP A 98 -3.43 -0.42 -15.05
C ASP A 98 -3.78 -1.48 -16.09
N ALA A 99 -4.95 -1.37 -16.72
CA ALA A 99 -5.43 -2.36 -17.70
C ALA A 99 -4.83 -2.15 -19.09
N ALA A 100 -4.73 -0.90 -19.54
CA ALA A 100 -4.42 -0.56 -20.93
C ALA A 100 -2.93 -0.56 -21.25
N LYS A 101 -2.05 -0.44 -20.25
CA LYS A 101 -0.58 -0.37 -20.42
C LYS A 101 -0.18 0.56 -21.57
N ILE A 102 -0.68 1.80 -21.53
CA ILE A 102 -0.53 2.77 -22.61
C ILE A 102 0.96 3.03 -22.86
N GLU A 103 1.40 2.76 -24.09
CA GLU A 103 2.75 3.13 -24.54
C GLU A 103 2.77 4.60 -24.93
N TRP A 104 3.65 5.37 -24.31
CA TRP A 104 3.84 6.80 -24.58
C TRP A 104 4.94 6.99 -25.63
N LEU A 105 4.59 7.62 -26.75
CA LEU A 105 5.55 7.99 -27.78
C LEU A 105 6.20 9.33 -27.43
N GLU A 106 7.29 9.66 -28.11
CA GLU A 106 7.94 10.97 -27.95
C GLU A 106 7.00 12.12 -28.35
N SER A 107 6.19 11.92 -29.39
CA SER A 107 5.16 12.87 -29.83
C SER A 107 4.09 13.16 -28.77
N ASP A 108 3.89 12.24 -27.82
CA ASP A 108 2.87 12.38 -26.77
C ASP A 108 3.37 13.21 -25.59
N GLN A 109 4.70 13.43 -25.47
CA GLN A 109 5.30 13.98 -24.25
C GLN A 109 4.81 15.38 -23.91
N VAL A 110 4.58 16.23 -24.92
CA VAL A 110 4.07 17.59 -24.70
C VAL A 110 2.68 17.54 -24.04
N GLY A 111 1.76 16.79 -24.63
CA GLY A 111 0.39 16.65 -24.09
C GLY A 111 0.35 15.90 -22.76
N LEU A 112 1.21 14.89 -22.59
CA LEU A 112 1.33 14.15 -21.35
C LEU A 112 1.88 15.01 -20.21
N ASN A 113 2.91 15.83 -20.47
CA ASN A 113 3.47 16.74 -19.47
C ASN A 113 2.49 17.85 -19.09
N ASP A 114 1.74 18.38 -20.06
CA ASP A 114 0.67 19.34 -19.76
C ASP A 114 -0.45 18.72 -18.92
N LEU A 115 -0.84 17.47 -19.21
CA LEU A 115 -1.80 16.72 -18.38
C LEU A 115 -1.27 16.48 -16.96
N LYS A 116 -0.01 16.06 -16.80
CA LYS A 116 0.63 15.87 -15.48
C LYS A 116 0.60 17.17 -14.67
N LEU A 117 0.95 18.29 -15.30
CA LEU A 117 0.91 19.61 -14.68
C LEU A 117 -0.51 20.01 -14.28
N HIS A 118 -1.50 19.71 -15.13
CA HIS A 118 -2.91 19.96 -14.81
C HIS A 118 -3.39 19.14 -13.60
N ILE A 119 -3.00 17.87 -13.50
CA ILE A 119 -3.28 17.02 -12.33
C ILE A 119 -2.57 17.56 -11.08
N ALA A 120 -1.29 17.96 -11.20
CA ALA A 120 -0.54 18.55 -10.09
C ALA A 120 -1.22 19.83 -9.57
N ARG A 121 -1.68 20.72 -10.46
CA ARG A 121 -2.44 21.92 -10.10
C ARG A 121 -3.77 21.60 -9.43
N PHE A 122 -4.47 20.54 -9.86
CA PHE A 122 -5.68 20.09 -9.17
C PHE A 122 -5.39 19.65 -7.73
N ILE A 123 -4.32 18.87 -7.51
CA ILE A 123 -3.89 18.45 -6.17
C ILE A 123 -3.56 19.68 -5.31
N CYS A 124 -2.83 20.63 -5.89
CA CYS A 124 -2.37 21.86 -5.25
C CYS A 124 -3.39 22.99 -5.14
N GLN A 125 -4.61 22.81 -5.65
CA GLN A 125 -5.64 23.84 -5.61
C GLN A 125 -5.87 24.31 -4.17
N ASP A 126 -6.00 25.63 -4.02
CA ASP A 126 -6.26 26.27 -2.73
C ASP A 126 -7.66 25.88 -2.22
N ARG A 127 -7.71 25.38 -0.99
CA ARG A 127 -8.91 24.88 -0.32
C ARG A 127 -8.79 25.22 1.15
N ALA A 128 -9.88 25.61 1.78
CA ALA A 128 -9.90 25.85 3.22
C ALA A 128 -9.52 24.59 4.01
N GLN A 129 -10.03 23.42 3.59
CA GLN A 129 -9.63 22.13 4.12
C GLN A 129 -9.96 20.99 3.14
N LEU A 130 -9.07 20.01 3.02
CA LEU A 130 -9.20 18.82 2.20
C LEU A 130 -9.82 17.68 3.02
N VAL A 131 -11.15 17.54 2.93
CA VAL A 131 -11.94 16.55 3.66
C VAL A 131 -13.00 15.90 2.76
N GLY A 132 -13.54 14.76 3.21
CA GLY A 132 -14.65 14.08 2.53
C GLY A 132 -14.30 13.67 1.09
N ASP A 133 -15.20 13.95 0.15
CA ASP A 133 -15.05 13.53 -1.25
C ASP A 133 -13.93 14.29 -1.98
N ASP A 134 -13.58 15.52 -1.57
CA ASP A 134 -12.41 16.21 -2.13
C ASP A 134 -11.12 15.48 -1.77
N ALA A 135 -10.99 15.03 -0.52
CA ALA A 135 -9.84 14.25 -0.09
C ALA A 135 -9.73 12.93 -0.87
N LYS A 136 -10.85 12.28 -1.19
CA LYS A 136 -10.86 11.08 -2.03
C LYS A 136 -10.42 11.39 -3.46
N ALA A 137 -10.96 12.44 -4.07
CA ALA A 137 -10.59 12.85 -5.42
C ALA A 137 -9.10 13.18 -5.52
N VAL A 138 -8.54 13.92 -4.55
CA VAL A 138 -7.10 14.22 -4.48
C VAL A 138 -6.26 12.95 -4.29
N ARG A 139 -6.66 12.01 -3.43
CA ARG A 139 -5.94 10.72 -3.28
C ARG A 139 -5.92 9.91 -4.58
N TYR A 140 -7.02 9.90 -5.33
CA TYR A 140 -7.03 9.25 -6.65
C TYR A 140 -6.18 10.02 -7.66
N ALA A 141 -6.20 11.36 -7.64
CA ALA A 141 -5.33 12.18 -8.49
C ALA A 141 -3.84 11.92 -8.20
N VAL A 142 -3.44 11.82 -6.92
CA VAL A 142 -2.08 11.40 -6.51
C VAL A 142 -1.72 10.04 -7.10
N SER A 143 -2.64 9.07 -7.05
CA SER A 143 -2.41 7.74 -7.61
C SER A 143 -2.23 7.76 -9.12
N VAL A 144 -3.03 8.57 -9.85
CA VAL A 144 -2.87 8.76 -11.29
C VAL A 144 -1.52 9.40 -11.60
N LEU A 145 -1.18 10.52 -10.96
CA LEU A 145 0.08 11.23 -11.20
C LEU A 145 1.30 10.37 -10.86
N THR A 146 1.23 9.55 -9.80
CA THR A 146 2.27 8.57 -9.46
C THR A 146 2.52 7.57 -10.60
N LYS A 147 1.45 7.09 -11.25
CA LYS A 147 1.56 6.16 -12.40
C LYS A 147 2.14 6.82 -13.64
N LEU A 148 1.80 8.08 -13.89
CA LEU A 148 2.32 8.84 -15.04
C LEU A 148 3.76 9.31 -14.83
N GLY A 149 4.19 9.41 -13.57
CA GLY A 149 5.43 10.07 -13.19
C GLY A 149 5.27 11.59 -13.09
N VAL A 150 6.04 12.19 -12.17
CA VAL A 150 6.07 13.64 -11.94
C VAL A 150 7.21 14.24 -12.77
N ASP A 151 6.87 15.12 -13.71
CA ASP A 151 7.86 15.90 -14.46
C ASP A 151 8.34 17.14 -13.67
N GLU A 152 9.32 17.86 -14.22
CA GLU A 152 9.96 19.01 -13.58
C GLU A 152 8.99 20.15 -13.23
N GLU A 153 8.06 20.51 -14.15
CA GLU A 153 7.13 21.61 -13.91
C GLU A 153 6.06 21.22 -12.88
N SER A 154 5.58 19.97 -12.96
CA SER A 154 4.70 19.40 -11.93
C SER A 154 5.37 19.39 -10.55
N ARG A 155 6.67 19.02 -10.47
CA ARG A 155 7.44 19.03 -9.23
C ARG A 155 7.50 20.42 -8.61
N LYS A 156 7.82 21.45 -9.40
CA LYS A 156 7.92 22.84 -8.90
C LYS A 156 6.62 23.31 -8.27
N VAL A 157 5.48 22.98 -8.87
CA VAL A 157 4.15 23.31 -8.31
C VAL A 157 3.92 22.59 -6.99
N LEU A 158 4.20 21.29 -6.94
CA LEU A 158 4.06 20.46 -5.74
C LEU A 158 4.94 20.98 -4.59
N GLU A 159 6.23 21.23 -4.84
CA GLU A 159 7.16 21.75 -3.83
C GLU A 159 6.75 23.14 -3.31
N LYS A 160 6.36 24.05 -4.21
CA LYS A 160 5.88 25.37 -3.84
C LYS A 160 4.66 25.25 -2.90
N THR A 161 3.68 24.43 -3.25
CA THR A 161 2.48 24.24 -2.43
C THR A 161 2.80 23.53 -1.12
N TYR A 162 3.71 22.54 -1.10
CA TYR A 162 4.13 21.85 0.12
C TYR A 162 4.65 22.84 1.19
N LEU A 163 5.43 23.82 0.73
CA LEU A 163 6.05 24.84 1.60
C LEU A 163 5.04 25.89 2.07
N SER A 164 3.99 26.17 1.31
CA SER A 164 3.02 27.23 1.62
C SER A 164 1.72 26.74 2.27
N THR A 165 1.31 25.49 2.05
CA THR A 165 0.02 24.99 2.53
C THR A 165 0.03 24.75 4.04
N LYS A 166 -1.09 25.10 4.69
CA LYS A 166 -1.37 24.78 6.10
C LYS A 166 -2.23 23.54 6.25
N ASP A 167 -2.77 23.01 5.16
CA ASP A 167 -3.60 21.81 5.16
C ASP A 167 -2.74 20.56 5.27
N ALA A 168 -2.87 19.84 6.39
CA ALA A 168 -2.12 18.61 6.63
C ALA A 168 -2.41 17.51 5.61
N ASN A 169 -3.67 17.31 5.21
CA ASN A 169 -4.03 16.27 4.24
C ASN A 169 -3.50 16.57 2.84
N GLN A 170 -3.48 17.86 2.45
CA GLN A 170 -2.86 18.29 1.20
C GLN A 170 -1.34 18.10 1.26
N LYS A 171 -0.72 18.48 2.39
CA LYS A 171 0.71 18.32 2.62
C LYS A 171 1.14 16.86 2.55
N ASP A 172 0.38 15.95 3.15
CA ASP A 172 0.61 14.50 3.11
C ASP A 172 0.48 13.95 1.68
N SER A 173 -0.55 14.41 0.94
CA SER A 173 -0.78 14.01 -0.45
C SER A 173 0.37 14.43 -1.38
N ILE A 174 0.92 15.62 -1.15
CA ILE A 174 2.08 16.13 -1.89
C ILE A 174 3.36 15.39 -1.48
N SER A 175 3.56 15.14 -0.18
CA SER A 175 4.72 14.39 0.34
C SER A 175 4.83 13.01 -0.32
N GLU A 176 3.72 12.28 -0.41
CA GLU A 176 3.68 10.96 -1.04
C GLU A 176 4.15 11.00 -2.51
N LEU A 177 3.76 12.03 -3.27
CA LEU A 177 4.21 12.21 -4.65
C LEU A 177 5.71 12.47 -4.72
N LEU A 178 6.20 13.43 -3.94
CA LEU A 178 7.62 13.82 -3.97
C LEU A 178 8.53 12.66 -3.53
N ILE A 179 8.09 11.86 -2.55
CA ILE A 179 8.84 10.68 -2.06
C ILE A 179 8.89 9.56 -3.10
N ALA A 180 7.86 9.40 -3.93
CA ALA A 180 7.80 8.40 -4.98
C ALA A 180 8.58 8.76 -6.26
N MET A 181 9.14 9.98 -6.33
CA MET A 181 9.96 10.43 -7.46
C MET A 181 11.34 9.76 -7.48
N ASP A 182 11.91 9.68 -8.68
CA ASP A 182 13.28 9.23 -8.92
C ASP A 182 13.96 10.18 -9.93
N PRO A 183 14.97 10.98 -9.52
CA PRO A 183 15.51 11.08 -8.16
C PRO A 183 14.53 11.77 -7.20
N MET A 184 14.52 11.32 -5.94
CA MET A 184 13.72 11.95 -4.88
C MET A 184 14.27 13.35 -4.53
N PRO A 185 13.42 14.40 -4.48
CA PRO A 185 13.85 15.75 -4.14
C PRO A 185 14.41 15.87 -2.71
N ALA A 186 15.34 16.81 -2.52
CA ALA A 186 15.97 17.05 -1.22
C ALA A 186 14.94 17.42 -0.11
N LEU A 187 13.89 18.15 -0.48
CA LEU A 187 12.78 18.48 0.42
C LEU A 187 12.11 17.22 0.97
N ALA A 188 11.76 16.27 0.09
CA ALA A 188 11.14 15.01 0.46
C ALA A 188 12.07 14.13 1.32
N LYS A 189 13.37 14.07 0.99
CA LYS A 189 14.37 13.36 1.81
C LYS A 189 14.40 13.89 3.24
N LYS A 190 14.41 15.22 3.41
CA LYS A 190 14.44 15.88 4.72
C LYS A 190 13.19 15.59 5.54
N GLU A 191 12.02 15.63 4.92
CA GLU A 191 10.76 15.37 5.61
C GLU A 191 10.63 13.90 6.02
N LEU A 192 11.03 12.98 5.14
CA LEU A 192 11.07 11.56 5.48
C LEU A 192 12.07 11.27 6.61
N ASP A 193 13.26 11.89 6.60
CA ASP A 193 14.24 11.79 7.69
C ASP A 193 13.67 12.30 9.03
N LYS A 194 12.85 13.36 8.99
CA LYS A 194 12.16 13.89 10.17
C LYS A 194 11.10 12.92 10.70
N ASP A 195 10.33 12.30 9.81
CA ASP A 195 9.28 11.36 10.21
C ASP A 195 9.85 10.08 10.82
N ILE A 196 10.96 9.57 10.30
CA ILE A 196 11.61 8.37 10.84
C ILE A 196 12.44 8.63 12.10
N ALA A 197 12.62 9.89 12.52
CA ALA A 197 13.34 10.22 13.73
C ALA A 197 12.58 9.76 15.00
N PRO A 198 13.25 9.56 16.15
CA PRO A 198 12.61 9.09 17.40
C PRO A 198 11.38 9.89 17.86
N LYS A 199 11.38 11.20 17.61
CA LYS A 199 10.29 12.13 17.95
C LYS A 199 9.33 12.41 16.79
N GLY A 200 9.58 11.80 15.62
CA GLY A 200 8.78 11.95 14.42
C GLY A 200 7.58 11.01 14.37
N ASN A 201 6.84 11.06 13.27
CA ASN A 201 5.76 10.13 12.98
C ASN A 201 6.31 8.86 12.31
N ILE A 202 6.98 8.01 13.08
CA ILE A 202 7.68 6.83 12.53
C ILE A 202 6.77 5.90 11.74
N LEU A 203 5.49 5.74 12.12
CA LEU A 203 4.58 4.87 11.36
C LEU A 203 4.30 5.42 9.97
N GLU A 204 4.17 6.75 9.85
CA GLU A 204 4.02 7.40 8.56
C GLU A 204 5.33 7.36 7.77
N GLY A 205 6.48 7.60 8.42
CA GLY A 205 7.79 7.45 7.78
C GLY A 205 8.01 6.04 7.23
N LEU A 206 7.63 4.99 7.96
CA LEU A 206 7.67 3.60 7.49
C LEU A 206 6.73 3.35 6.30
N ARG A 207 5.52 3.93 6.33
CA ARG A 207 4.59 3.86 5.19
C ARG A 207 5.21 4.50 3.95
N LEU A 208 5.78 5.70 4.10
CA LEU A 208 6.39 6.46 3.02
C LEU A 208 7.66 5.79 2.48
N LEU A 209 8.46 5.15 3.33
CA LEU A 209 9.63 4.36 2.91
C LEU A 209 9.29 3.24 1.92
N THR A 210 8.07 2.70 1.95
CA THR A 210 7.62 1.69 0.96
C THR A 210 7.47 2.26 -0.46
N LYS A 211 7.37 3.59 -0.59
CA LYS A 211 7.22 4.31 -1.86
C LYS A 211 8.55 4.79 -2.45
N VAL A 212 9.62 4.76 -1.65
CA VAL A 212 10.96 5.20 -2.06
C VAL A 212 11.52 4.24 -3.11
N LYS A 213 11.95 4.81 -4.25
CA LYS A 213 12.64 4.08 -5.33
C LYS A 213 14.16 4.05 -5.17
N ASP A 214 14.73 5.06 -4.50
CA ASP A 214 16.17 5.14 -4.18
C ASP A 214 16.53 4.10 -3.11
N GLU A 215 16.99 2.92 -3.55
CA GLU A 215 17.32 1.79 -2.68
C GLU A 215 18.47 2.12 -1.70
N HIS A 216 19.43 2.96 -2.08
CA HIS A 216 20.50 3.37 -1.19
C HIS A 216 19.98 4.26 -0.06
N PHE A 217 19.14 5.24 -0.38
CA PHE A 217 18.49 6.07 0.62
C PHE A 217 17.60 5.23 1.55
N LYS A 218 16.85 4.27 1.00
CA LYS A 218 15.99 3.36 1.76
C LYS A 218 16.78 2.51 2.76
N ARG A 219 17.89 1.90 2.32
CA ARG A 219 18.80 1.13 3.19
C ARG A 219 19.37 2.00 4.32
N ASN A 220 19.81 3.21 4.02
CA ASN A 220 20.32 4.14 5.03
C ASN A 220 19.23 4.53 6.04
N SER A 221 18.01 4.77 5.57
CA SER A 221 16.87 5.09 6.42
C SER A 221 16.49 3.94 7.34
N LEU A 222 16.43 2.70 6.81
CA LEU A 222 16.19 1.50 7.61
C LEU A 222 17.28 1.27 8.67
N THR A 223 18.54 1.56 8.33
CA THR A 223 19.67 1.49 9.26
C THR A 223 19.54 2.54 10.37
N LYS A 224 19.17 3.79 10.04
CA LYS A 224 18.85 4.82 11.06
C LYS A 224 17.72 4.39 11.97
N ILE A 225 16.67 3.77 11.43
CA ILE A 225 15.53 3.28 12.22
C ILE A 225 15.99 2.17 13.18
N TYR A 226 16.79 1.22 12.68
CA TYR A 226 17.38 0.18 13.51
C TYR A 226 18.22 0.75 14.66
N GLN A 227 19.10 1.72 14.38
CA GLN A 227 19.95 2.36 15.40
C GLN A 227 19.13 3.09 16.47
N ASN A 228 18.01 3.68 16.06
CA ASN A 228 17.11 4.43 16.94
C ASN A 228 16.00 3.58 17.57
N TYR A 229 15.98 2.26 17.35
CA TYR A 229 14.85 1.41 17.73
C TYR A 229 14.43 1.56 19.20
N GLY A 230 15.40 1.59 20.11
CA GLY A 230 15.17 1.75 21.55
C GLY A 230 14.60 3.12 21.94
N SER A 231 14.76 4.14 21.11
CA SER A 231 14.29 5.50 21.35
C SER A 231 12.85 5.75 20.87
N TYR A 232 12.27 4.84 20.07
CA TYR A 232 10.86 4.97 19.69
C TYR A 232 9.92 4.68 20.86
N PRO A 233 8.69 5.26 20.87
CA PRO A 233 7.67 4.94 21.86
C PRO A 233 7.35 3.44 21.89
N GLU A 234 7.21 2.86 23.08
CA GLU A 234 6.97 1.41 23.24
C GLU A 234 5.78 0.90 22.42
N LYS A 235 4.70 1.70 22.38
CA LYS A 235 3.47 1.39 21.63
C LYS A 235 3.64 1.22 20.11
N VAL A 236 4.71 1.75 19.51
CA VAL A 236 4.96 1.61 18.05
C VAL A 236 6.08 0.63 17.74
N ARG A 237 6.88 0.21 18.74
CA ARG A 237 8.03 -0.68 18.54
C ARG A 237 7.66 -2.01 17.87
N PRO A 238 6.53 -2.68 18.17
CA PRO A 238 6.16 -3.92 17.47
C PRO A 238 6.03 -3.73 15.95
N ARG A 239 5.33 -2.67 15.50
CA ARG A 239 5.23 -2.31 14.06
C ARG A 239 6.58 -1.95 13.45
N VAL A 240 7.40 -1.18 14.16
CA VAL A 240 8.76 -0.82 13.69
C VAL A 240 9.61 -2.07 13.51
N PHE A 241 9.61 -2.96 14.51
CA PHE A 241 10.34 -4.23 14.45
C PHE A 241 9.85 -5.09 13.28
N LYS A 242 8.53 -5.23 13.12
CA LYS A 242 7.93 -5.96 12.00
C LYS A 242 8.43 -5.43 10.65
N HIS A 243 8.48 -4.12 10.48
CA HIS A 243 8.98 -3.52 9.25
C HIS A 243 10.47 -3.81 9.04
N LEU A 244 11.30 -3.66 10.07
CA LEU A 244 12.73 -3.97 10.00
C LEU A 244 12.99 -5.44 9.64
N VAL A 245 12.25 -6.41 10.20
CA VAL A 245 12.48 -7.84 9.90
C VAL A 245 11.98 -8.25 8.50
N ILE A 246 10.91 -7.61 8.01
CA ILE A 246 10.44 -7.78 6.62
C ILE A 246 11.52 -7.30 5.66
N HIS A 247 12.16 -6.18 5.97
CA HIS A 247 13.23 -5.56 5.18
C HIS A 247 14.65 -5.92 5.66
N ARG A 248 14.82 -7.03 6.39
CA ARG A 248 16.09 -7.38 7.09
C ARG A 248 17.33 -7.44 6.19
N LYS A 249 17.17 -7.68 4.89
CA LYS A 249 18.28 -7.71 3.92
C LYS A 249 18.88 -6.32 3.69
N ASP A 250 18.08 -5.29 3.94
CA ASP A 250 18.41 -3.88 3.75
C ASP A 250 18.68 -3.19 5.09
N VAL A 251 18.79 -3.95 6.19
CA VAL A 251 19.12 -3.44 7.51
C VAL A 251 20.54 -3.88 7.86
N ASP A 252 21.41 -2.92 8.12
CA ASP A 252 22.76 -3.20 8.61
C ASP A 252 22.76 -3.32 10.14
N GLY A 253 22.41 -4.51 10.65
CA GLY A 253 22.35 -4.76 12.08
C GLY A 253 21.76 -6.10 12.51
N ASP A 254 22.07 -6.52 13.74
CA ASP A 254 21.49 -7.71 14.33
C ASP A 254 20.10 -7.41 14.93
N LEU A 255 19.06 -7.80 14.19
CA LEU A 255 17.67 -7.66 14.62
C LEU A 255 17.28 -8.66 15.72
N LYS A 256 18.02 -9.74 15.93
CA LYS A 256 17.69 -10.73 16.98
C LYS A 256 17.74 -10.11 18.37
N LYS A 257 18.59 -9.11 18.61
CA LYS A 257 18.68 -8.40 19.90
C LYS A 257 17.40 -7.65 20.29
N TYR A 258 16.52 -7.36 19.32
CA TYR A 258 15.23 -6.68 19.54
C TYR A 258 14.04 -7.64 19.53
N LEU A 259 14.26 -8.92 19.24
CA LEU A 259 13.24 -9.94 19.36
C LEU A 259 12.84 -10.09 20.83
N ALA A 260 11.54 -10.12 21.11
CA ALA A 260 11.04 -10.28 22.47
C ALA A 260 11.49 -11.63 23.05
N LYS A 261 11.86 -11.65 24.35
CA LYS A 261 12.25 -12.88 25.05
C LYS A 261 11.08 -13.78 25.44
N LYS A 262 9.89 -13.20 25.57
CA LYS A 262 8.63 -13.86 25.93
C LYS A 262 7.51 -13.29 25.08
N VAL A 263 6.55 -14.12 24.70
CA VAL A 263 5.35 -13.66 24.00
C VAL A 263 4.37 -12.96 24.95
N ASP A 264 3.63 -11.99 24.41
CA ASP A 264 2.52 -11.30 25.08
C ASP A 264 1.21 -11.73 24.41
N LEU A 265 0.56 -12.76 24.97
CA LEU A 265 -0.61 -13.42 24.37
C LEU A 265 -1.84 -12.52 24.25
N GLU A 266 -1.95 -11.51 25.11
CA GLU A 266 -3.05 -10.54 25.12
C GLU A 266 -2.91 -9.47 24.04
N SER A 267 -1.69 -9.27 23.53
CA SER A 267 -1.39 -8.27 22.53
C SER A 267 -1.22 -8.91 21.16
N GLU A 268 -2.26 -8.80 20.32
CA GLU A 268 -2.22 -9.22 18.91
C GLU A 268 -1.00 -8.63 18.19
N GLU A 269 -0.75 -7.33 18.36
CA GLU A 269 0.33 -6.61 17.68
C GLU A 269 1.72 -7.12 18.09
N LYS A 270 1.94 -7.38 19.39
CA LYS A 270 3.23 -7.90 19.87
C LYS A 270 3.43 -9.36 19.48
N THR A 271 2.37 -10.18 19.56
CA THR A 271 2.41 -11.58 19.14
C THR A 271 2.70 -11.69 17.65
N ASP A 272 2.03 -10.90 16.82
CA ASP A 272 2.26 -10.83 15.37
C ASP A 272 3.70 -10.40 15.04
N ALA A 273 4.21 -9.36 15.71
CA ALA A 273 5.59 -8.90 15.53
C ALA A 273 6.61 -9.98 15.94
N PHE A 274 6.34 -10.71 17.04
CA PHE A 274 7.18 -11.81 17.51
C PHE A 274 7.20 -12.97 16.52
N LEU A 275 6.04 -13.48 16.09
CA LEU A 275 5.92 -14.56 15.11
C LEU A 275 6.55 -14.19 13.76
N THR A 276 6.31 -12.95 13.29
CA THR A 276 6.95 -12.44 12.08
C THR A 276 8.47 -12.41 12.24
N GLY A 277 8.98 -11.98 13.41
CA GLY A 277 10.39 -12.01 13.75
C GLY A 277 10.99 -13.42 13.72
N LEU A 278 10.35 -14.40 14.38
CA LEU A 278 10.80 -15.79 14.39
C LEU A 278 10.96 -16.36 12.98
N ARG A 279 9.94 -16.14 12.14
CA ARG A 279 9.94 -16.60 10.75
C ARG A 279 11.02 -15.90 9.93
N ALA A 280 11.06 -14.57 9.99
CA ALA A 280 11.95 -13.77 9.17
C ALA A 280 13.42 -14.02 9.52
N LEU A 281 13.74 -14.10 10.82
CA LEU A 281 15.10 -14.29 11.31
C LEU A 281 15.53 -15.76 11.33
N GLY A 282 14.61 -16.70 11.05
CA GLY A 282 14.90 -18.13 10.96
C GLY A 282 15.33 -18.73 12.30
N VAL A 283 14.71 -18.30 13.39
CA VAL A 283 15.07 -18.71 14.77
C VAL A 283 13.90 -19.40 15.51
N ALA A 284 12.87 -19.83 14.79
CA ALA A 284 11.68 -20.45 15.38
C ALA A 284 12.01 -21.70 16.24
N ASP A 285 13.08 -22.41 15.90
CA ASP A 285 13.63 -23.56 16.63
C ASP A 285 14.02 -23.24 18.07
N GLN A 286 14.52 -22.02 18.31
CA GLN A 286 14.93 -21.54 19.63
C GLN A 286 13.73 -21.17 20.53
N TYR A 287 12.54 -21.07 19.95
CA TYR A 287 11.33 -20.56 20.62
C TYR A 287 10.16 -21.55 20.59
N LYS A 288 10.43 -22.86 20.47
CA LYS A 288 9.39 -23.92 20.50
C LYS A 288 8.41 -23.77 21.67
N SER A 289 8.91 -23.50 22.88
CA SER A 289 8.06 -23.31 24.06
C SER A 289 7.13 -22.11 23.94
N GLU A 290 7.59 -21.00 23.35
CA GLU A 290 6.74 -19.81 23.17
C GLU A 290 5.73 -20.04 22.05
N LEU A 291 6.11 -20.75 20.97
CA LEU A 291 5.19 -21.16 19.92
C LEU A 291 4.05 -22.02 20.48
N SER A 292 4.35 -23.05 21.29
CA SER A 292 3.33 -23.89 21.94
C SER A 292 2.36 -23.07 22.81
N LYS A 293 2.88 -22.13 23.61
CA LYS A 293 2.03 -21.22 24.41
C LYS A 293 1.07 -20.41 23.55
N ILE A 294 1.50 -19.94 22.38
CA ILE A 294 0.65 -19.19 21.46
C ILE A 294 -0.46 -20.09 20.91
N VAL A 295 -0.12 -21.31 20.47
CA VAL A 295 -1.09 -22.28 19.93
C VAL A 295 -2.18 -22.59 20.97
N GLU A 296 -1.78 -22.85 22.21
CA GLU A 296 -2.69 -23.25 23.29
C GLU A 296 -3.48 -22.08 23.87
N GLY A 297 -2.87 -20.90 23.98
CA GLY A 297 -3.37 -19.81 24.82
C GLY A 297 -3.71 -18.50 24.10
N SER A 298 -3.41 -18.33 22.82
CA SER A 298 -3.71 -17.06 22.14
C SER A 298 -5.23 -16.91 21.86
N PRO A 299 -5.85 -15.78 22.24
CA PRO A 299 -7.24 -15.50 21.93
C PRO A 299 -7.46 -15.21 20.43
N HIS A 300 -6.39 -15.00 19.66
CA HIS A 300 -6.43 -14.63 18.24
C HIS A 300 -6.25 -15.88 17.35
N PRO A 301 -7.30 -16.39 16.67
CA PRO A 301 -7.22 -17.65 15.91
C PRO A 301 -6.14 -17.67 14.83
N HIS A 302 -5.95 -16.55 14.12
CA HIS A 302 -4.97 -16.45 13.05
C HIS A 302 -3.51 -16.45 13.57
N MET A 303 -3.27 -16.01 14.82
CA MET A 303 -1.97 -16.11 15.47
C MET A 303 -1.66 -17.55 15.89
N ARG A 304 -2.68 -18.30 16.37
CA ARG A 304 -2.55 -19.74 16.66
C ARG A 304 -2.13 -20.51 15.41
N THR A 305 -2.87 -20.33 14.32
CA THR A 305 -2.54 -20.98 13.04
C THR A 305 -1.14 -20.62 12.56
N PHE A 306 -0.71 -19.36 12.70
CA PHE A 306 0.64 -18.98 12.31
C PHE A 306 1.72 -19.65 13.19
N ALA A 307 1.51 -19.72 14.50
CA ALA A 307 2.41 -20.43 15.41
C ALA A 307 2.48 -21.94 15.13
N GLU A 308 1.34 -22.59 14.82
CA GLU A 308 1.28 -24.01 14.43
C GLU A 308 2.09 -24.30 13.17
N VAL A 309 1.99 -23.44 12.16
CA VAL A 309 2.77 -23.55 10.92
C VAL A 309 4.26 -23.48 11.23
N LEU A 310 4.70 -22.50 12.02
CA LEU A 310 6.12 -22.37 12.39
C LEU A 310 6.61 -23.57 13.21
N LEU A 311 5.81 -24.06 14.15
CA LEU A 311 6.16 -25.22 14.95
C LEU A 311 6.30 -26.48 14.08
N SER A 312 5.42 -26.65 13.10
CA SER A 312 5.46 -27.75 12.13
C SER A 312 6.70 -27.65 11.23
N GLU A 313 7.02 -26.46 10.71
CA GLU A 313 8.25 -26.21 9.92
C GLU A 313 9.51 -26.59 10.70
N VAL A 314 9.55 -26.30 12.01
CA VAL A 314 10.66 -26.67 12.88
C VAL A 314 10.74 -28.19 13.08
N GLN A 315 9.61 -28.85 13.34
CA GLN A 315 9.56 -30.31 13.51
C GLN A 315 9.95 -31.08 12.23
N MET A 316 9.60 -30.57 11.05
CA MET A 316 10.02 -31.17 9.78
C MET A 316 11.53 -31.07 9.59
N LYS A 317 12.13 -29.91 9.91
CA LYS A 317 13.59 -29.73 9.89
C LYS A 317 14.31 -30.68 10.83
N ASP A 318 13.80 -30.88 12.05
CA ASP A 318 14.39 -31.81 13.02
C ASP A 318 14.37 -33.27 12.52
N LYS A 319 13.41 -33.62 11.66
CA LYS A 319 13.27 -34.94 11.03
C LYS A 319 14.04 -35.08 9.71
N GLY A 320 14.77 -34.05 9.28
CA GLY A 320 15.50 -34.06 8.00
C GLY A 320 14.61 -34.08 6.76
N MET A 321 13.33 -33.74 6.90
CA MET A 321 12.37 -33.66 5.79
C MET A 321 12.35 -32.22 5.24
N GLN A 322 12.63 -32.07 3.94
CA GLN A 322 12.56 -30.79 3.22
C GLN A 322 11.13 -30.46 2.78
#